data_AF-A0A965QSY9-F1
#
_entry.id   AF-A0A965QSY9-F1
#
_cell.length_a   1.000
_cell.length_b   1.000
_cell.length_c   1.000
_cell.angle_alpha   90.00
_cell.angle_beta   90.00
_cell.angle_gamma   90.00
#
_symmetry.space_group_name_H-M   'P 1'
#
loop_
_entity.id
_entity.type
_entity.pdbx_description
1 polymer ?
#
loop_
_entity_poly.entity_id
_entity_poly.type
_entity_poly.pdbx_seq_one_letter_code
_entity_poly.pdbx_strand_id
1 'polypeptide(L)'
;LPNRRGTVIVKHANPCGVAESDNLFDSYKKAFSTDPTSAFGGVIALNQQVESDLAEYMIDNQFIEVIIAPSFSEDAKNTFSKKPNIRLLISTTLNSNLMETKTSYGIKLMQMQDNADPKNHDIKIVSNLEPSKSEKQDLIFAMKVAKHVKSNAIVLAKNKMTIGIGAGQMSRVISTKIAFMKAKEEGLDASNCVLASDAFFPFRDNIDLAAKNGAKHIIQPGGSIRDQEVIDAINENDMTMAITGIRHFKH
;
A
#
# COMPACT_ATOMS: atom_id res chain seq x y z
N LEU A 1 7.24 3.70 17.08
CA LEU A 1 7.13 3.08 15.74
C LEU A 1 6.44 1.72 15.90
N PRO A 2 5.67 1.22 14.92
CA PRO A 2 5.02 -0.08 15.03
C PRO A 2 6.03 -1.22 15.25
N ASN A 3 5.63 -2.28 15.97
CA ASN A 3 6.52 -3.40 16.36
C ASN A 3 6.99 -4.27 15.18
N ARG A 4 6.32 -4.20 14.02
CA ARG A 4 6.72 -4.93 12.80
C ARG A 4 7.65 -4.08 11.95
N ARG A 5 8.60 -4.73 11.27
CA ARG A 5 9.58 -4.07 10.42
C ARG A 5 8.96 -3.84 9.06
N GLY A 6 8.92 -2.58 8.63
CA GLY A 6 8.19 -2.15 7.44
C GLY A 6 9.05 -1.26 6.55
N THR A 7 8.85 -1.42 5.25
CA THR A 7 9.53 -0.67 4.20
C THR A 7 8.50 -0.13 3.22
N VAL A 8 8.64 1.15 2.87
CA VAL A 8 7.86 1.80 1.82
C VAL A 8 8.83 2.39 0.80
N ILE A 9 8.57 2.14 -0.48
CA ILE A 9 9.27 2.77 -1.60
C ILE A 9 8.27 3.67 -2.31
N VAL A 10 8.63 4.94 -2.48
CA VAL A 10 7.78 5.99 -3.03
C VAL A 10 8.41 6.57 -4.28
N LYS A 11 7.58 6.79 -5.31
CA LYS A 11 7.92 7.55 -6.51
C LYS A 11 6.77 8.50 -6.84
N HIS A 12 7.08 9.76 -7.15
CA HIS A 12 6.08 10.80 -7.49
C HIS A 12 4.90 10.86 -6.49
N ALA A 13 5.22 10.83 -5.20
CA ALA A 13 4.26 10.88 -4.08
C ALA A 13 3.24 9.72 -4.00
N ASN A 14 3.47 8.61 -4.70
CA ASN A 14 2.73 7.35 -4.56
C ASN A 14 3.68 6.22 -4.15
N PRO A 15 3.22 5.27 -3.31
CA PRO A 15 3.99 4.07 -3.07
C PRO A 15 4.03 3.21 -4.34
N CYS A 16 5.21 2.72 -4.71
CA CYS A 16 5.37 1.68 -5.73
C CYS A 16 5.60 0.29 -5.11
N GLY A 17 5.99 0.23 -3.84
CA GLY A 17 6.14 -1.02 -3.10
C GLY A 17 6.09 -0.81 -1.60
N VAL A 18 5.35 -1.68 -0.90
CA VAL A 18 5.22 -1.68 0.55
C VAL A 18 5.25 -3.10 1.07
N ALA A 19 5.99 -3.33 2.15
CA ALA A 19 5.94 -4.61 2.83
C ALA A 19 6.16 -4.49 4.34
N GLU A 20 5.70 -5.50 5.07
CA GLU A 20 6.11 -5.80 6.44
C GLU A 20 6.72 -7.20 6.49
N SER A 21 7.74 -7.38 7.34
CA SER A 21 8.35 -8.69 7.60
C SER A 21 8.92 -8.76 9.02
N ASP A 22 9.44 -9.93 9.37
CA ASP A 22 10.07 -10.17 10.66
C ASP A 22 11.48 -9.57 10.75
N ASN A 23 12.16 -9.35 9.62
CA ASN A 23 13.43 -8.62 9.53
C ASN A 23 13.33 -7.50 8.47
N LEU A 24 14.15 -6.45 8.62
CA LEU A 24 14.06 -5.27 7.76
C LEU A 24 14.55 -5.56 6.34
N PHE A 25 15.50 -6.49 6.21
CA PHE A 25 16.08 -6.91 4.94
C PHE A 25 15.03 -7.56 4.03
N ASP A 26 14.26 -8.51 4.54
CA ASP A 26 13.16 -9.15 3.82
C ASP A 26 12.02 -8.18 3.54
N SER A 27 11.74 -7.25 4.46
CA SER A 27 10.77 -6.19 4.23
C SER A 27 11.17 -5.32 3.03
N TYR A 28 12.44 -4.93 2.95
CA TYR A 28 12.95 -4.19 1.79
C TYR A 28 12.87 -5.01 0.51
N LYS A 29 13.33 -6.27 0.51
CA LYS A 29 13.28 -7.14 -0.68
C LYS A 29 11.86 -7.32 -1.21
N LYS A 30 10.89 -7.58 -0.33
CA LYS A 30 9.47 -7.70 -0.67
C LYS A 30 8.92 -6.39 -1.25
N ALA A 31 9.21 -5.25 -0.62
CA ALA A 31 8.75 -3.96 -1.12
C ALA A 31 9.35 -3.66 -2.50
N PHE A 32 10.66 -3.89 -2.67
CA PHE A 32 11.35 -3.69 -3.94
C PHE A 32 10.82 -4.59 -5.06
N SER A 33 10.52 -5.86 -4.77
CA SER A 33 9.97 -6.78 -5.76
C SER A 33 8.54 -6.46 -6.22
N THR A 34 7.85 -5.49 -5.60
CA THR A 34 6.50 -5.08 -6.05
C THR A 34 6.55 -4.42 -7.43
N ASP A 35 7.52 -3.53 -7.66
CA ASP A 35 7.71 -2.77 -8.90
C ASP A 35 9.15 -2.22 -8.97
N PRO A 36 10.14 -3.08 -9.26
CA PRO A 36 11.56 -2.68 -9.38
C PRO A 36 11.76 -1.55 -10.39
N THR A 37 10.97 -1.54 -11.46
CA THR A 37 11.02 -0.53 -12.51
C THR A 37 10.72 0.87 -11.96
N SER A 38 9.60 1.03 -11.25
CA SER A 38 9.22 2.32 -10.65
C SER A 38 10.05 2.67 -9.40
N ALA A 39 10.61 1.68 -8.72
CA ALA A 39 11.49 1.88 -7.58
C ALA A 39 12.81 2.60 -7.95
N PHE A 40 13.21 2.57 -9.23
CA PHE A 40 14.41 3.26 -9.71
C PHE A 40 14.34 4.78 -9.45
N GLY A 41 15.30 5.31 -8.69
CA GLY A 41 15.33 6.70 -8.23
C GLY A 41 14.21 7.04 -7.24
N GLY A 42 13.76 6.06 -6.47
CA GLY A 42 12.72 6.21 -5.47
C GLY A 42 13.22 6.81 -4.15
N VAL A 43 12.26 7.18 -3.32
CA VAL A 43 12.46 7.55 -1.90
C VAL A 43 12.06 6.35 -1.05
N ILE A 44 12.96 5.89 -0.18
CA ILE A 44 12.74 4.71 0.67
C ILE A 44 12.57 5.17 2.11
N ALA A 45 11.51 4.71 2.77
CA ALA A 45 11.30 4.88 4.20
C ALA A 45 11.33 3.52 4.91
N LEU A 46 12.15 3.41 5.95
CA LEU A 46 12.28 2.24 6.82
C LEU A 46 11.95 2.64 8.25
N ASN A 47 11.25 1.77 8.98
CA ASN A 47 10.80 2.09 10.32
C ASN A 47 11.71 1.55 11.44
N GLN A 48 12.92 1.08 11.12
CA GLN A 48 13.94 0.57 12.03
C GLN A 48 15.34 0.99 11.56
N GLN A 49 16.35 0.77 12.41
CA GLN A 49 17.75 1.00 12.07
C GLN A 49 18.16 0.21 10.82
N VAL A 50 18.89 0.88 9.92
CA VAL A 50 19.49 0.23 8.73
C VAL A 50 20.90 -0.23 9.07
N GLU A 51 21.15 -1.52 8.84
CA GLU A 51 22.45 -2.18 9.03
C GLU A 51 23.24 -2.31 7.72
N SER A 52 24.54 -2.62 7.82
CA SER A 52 25.45 -2.64 6.67
C SER A 52 25.05 -3.64 5.58
N ASP A 53 24.58 -4.83 5.96
CA ASP A 53 24.15 -5.88 5.04
C ASP A 53 23.00 -5.40 4.13
N LEU A 54 22.00 -4.74 4.72
CA LEU A 54 20.90 -4.14 3.99
C LEU A 54 21.39 -2.96 3.15
N ALA A 55 22.27 -2.11 3.69
CA ALA A 55 22.81 -0.97 2.94
C ALA A 55 23.55 -1.41 1.68
N GLU A 56 24.38 -2.45 1.76
CA GLU A 56 25.10 -3.04 0.62
C GLU A 56 24.12 -3.58 -0.42
N TYR A 57 23.16 -4.40 0.02
CA TYR A 57 22.15 -4.95 -0.87
C TYR A 57 21.34 -3.86 -1.59
N MET A 58 20.97 -2.78 -0.89
CA MET A 58 20.23 -1.66 -1.46
C MET A 58 20.99 -0.96 -2.59
N ILE A 59 22.28 -0.62 -2.38
CA ILE A 59 23.06 0.13 -3.38
C ILE A 59 23.49 -0.72 -4.58
N ASP A 60 23.52 -2.05 -4.41
CA ASP A 60 23.85 -3.00 -5.47
C ASP A 60 22.67 -3.29 -6.39
N ASN A 61 21.44 -3.22 -5.85
CA ASN A 61 20.23 -3.61 -6.57
C ASN A 61 19.34 -2.44 -7.01
N GLN A 62 19.54 -1.24 -6.46
CA GLN A 62 18.67 -0.10 -6.73
C GLN A 62 19.44 1.21 -6.82
N PHE A 63 19.12 2.02 -7.82
CA PHE A 63 19.48 3.44 -7.81
C PHE A 63 18.54 4.19 -6.87
N ILE A 64 19.06 4.78 -5.80
CA ILE A 64 18.25 5.37 -4.72
C ILE A 64 18.53 6.87 -4.63
N GLU A 65 17.47 7.65 -4.48
CA GLU A 65 17.59 9.10 -4.32
C GLU A 65 17.65 9.54 -2.86
N VAL A 66 16.78 8.99 -2.02
CA VAL A 66 16.65 9.35 -0.60
C VAL A 66 16.32 8.10 0.22
N ILE A 67 16.96 7.96 1.38
CA ILE A 67 16.65 6.94 2.38
C ILE A 67 16.32 7.62 3.70
N ILE A 68 15.19 7.24 4.28
CA ILE A 68 14.68 7.77 5.55
C ILE A 68 14.57 6.62 6.54
N ALA A 69 15.20 6.75 7.71
CA ALA A 69 15.14 5.75 8.78
C ALA A 69 15.26 6.42 10.16
N PRO A 70 14.88 5.75 11.27
CA PRO A 70 15.15 6.26 12.61
C PRO A 70 16.63 6.33 12.98
N SER A 71 17.47 5.49 12.36
CA SER A 71 18.92 5.50 12.52
C SER A 71 19.61 4.66 11.43
N PHE A 72 20.92 4.82 11.32
CA PHE A 72 21.82 4.02 10.48
C PHE A 72 23.04 3.66 11.32
N SER A 73 23.52 2.40 11.23
CA SER A 73 24.80 2.05 11.83
C SER A 73 25.96 2.75 11.09
N GLU A 74 27.13 2.86 11.74
CA GLU A 74 28.28 3.53 11.13
C GLU A 74 28.72 2.83 9.85
N ASP A 75 28.68 1.49 9.82
CA ASP A 75 29.00 0.72 8.63
C ASP A 75 28.00 0.94 7.49
N ALA A 76 26.70 1.07 7.80
CA ALA A 76 25.69 1.44 6.80
C ALA A 76 25.97 2.83 6.20
N LYS A 77 26.33 3.81 7.03
CA LYS A 77 26.72 5.16 6.56
C LYS A 77 27.96 5.10 5.65
N ASN A 78 28.97 4.31 6.04
CA ASN A 78 30.18 4.09 5.24
C ASN A 78 29.88 3.42 3.89
N THR A 79 28.88 2.54 3.85
CA THR A 79 28.43 1.92 2.60
C THR A 79 27.71 2.92 1.69
N PHE A 80 26.77 3.71 2.23
CA PHE A 80 26.06 4.71 1.45
C PHE A 80 26.95 5.87 0.98
N SER A 81 28.00 6.22 1.73
CA SER A 81 28.95 7.29 1.34
C SER A 81 29.70 6.99 0.04
N LYS A 82 29.78 5.72 -0.37
CA LYS A 82 30.30 5.30 -1.68
C LYS A 82 29.45 5.79 -2.86
N LYS A 83 28.22 6.25 -2.61
CA LYS A 83 27.27 6.78 -3.61
C LYS A 83 26.96 8.26 -3.28
N PRO A 84 27.68 9.23 -3.85
CA PRO A 84 27.67 10.62 -3.39
C PRO A 84 26.31 11.34 -3.51
N ASN A 85 25.38 10.81 -4.32
CA ASN A 85 24.07 11.43 -4.56
C ASN A 85 22.95 10.87 -3.66
N ILE A 86 23.22 9.85 -2.84
CA ILE A 86 22.23 9.31 -1.90
C ILE A 86 22.09 10.27 -0.73
N ARG A 87 20.86 10.69 -0.45
CA ARG A 87 20.52 11.52 0.73
C ARG A 87 20.02 10.63 1.85
N LEU A 88 20.75 10.56 2.96
CA LEU A 88 20.32 9.88 4.18
C LEU A 88 19.63 10.88 5.12
N LEU A 89 18.40 10.57 5.52
CA LEU A 89 17.62 11.36 6.46
C LEU A 89 17.29 10.53 7.70
N ILE A 90 17.60 11.09 8.87
CA ILE A 90 17.23 10.49 10.15
C ILE A 90 15.92 11.13 10.62
N SER A 91 14.90 10.32 10.87
CA SER A 91 13.62 10.76 11.40
C SER A 91 13.12 9.84 12.51
N THR A 92 13.05 10.36 13.73
CA THR A 92 12.62 9.62 14.94
C THR A 92 11.22 9.99 15.41
N THR A 93 10.65 11.07 14.87
CA THR A 93 9.34 11.59 15.27
C THR A 93 8.33 11.54 14.12
N LEU A 94 7.17 10.96 14.40
CA LEU A 94 5.99 11.12 13.57
C LEU A 94 5.23 12.33 14.11
N ASN A 95 5.62 13.55 13.71
CA ASN A 95 4.80 14.72 14.01
C ASN A 95 3.52 14.63 13.19
N SER A 96 2.43 14.17 13.81
CA SER A 96 1.10 14.28 13.23
C SER A 96 0.63 15.71 13.41
N ASN A 97 0.88 16.56 12.40
CA ASN A 97 0.17 17.82 12.32
C ASN A 97 -1.33 17.50 12.31
N LEU A 98 -2.07 18.01 13.28
CA LEU A 98 -3.51 17.76 13.36
C LEU A 98 -4.25 18.30 12.12
N MET A 99 -3.66 19.28 11.44
CA MET A 99 -4.23 19.97 10.30
C MET A 99 -3.34 19.79 9.06
N GLU A 100 -3.97 19.59 7.91
CA GLU A 100 -3.33 19.67 6.59
C GLU A 100 -3.92 20.82 5.78
N THR A 101 -3.10 21.39 4.90
CA THR A 101 -3.48 22.55 4.10
C THR A 101 -3.15 22.34 2.64
N LYS A 102 -4.10 22.68 1.75
CA LYS A 102 -3.91 22.67 0.30
C LYS A 102 -4.18 24.06 -0.25
N THR A 103 -3.22 24.60 -1.00
CA THR A 103 -3.32 25.94 -1.58
C THR A 103 -3.47 25.83 -3.10
N SER A 104 -4.43 26.54 -3.68
CA SER A 104 -4.62 26.62 -5.13
C SER A 104 -5.14 28.01 -5.51
N TYR A 105 -4.49 28.69 -6.46
CA TYR A 105 -4.87 30.01 -6.96
C TYR A 105 -5.18 31.04 -5.84
N GLY A 106 -4.36 31.07 -4.78
CA GLY A 106 -4.54 31.98 -3.65
C GLY A 106 -5.60 31.54 -2.62
N ILE A 107 -6.35 30.48 -2.87
CA ILE A 107 -7.29 29.89 -1.92
C ILE A 107 -6.57 28.82 -1.10
N LYS A 108 -6.68 28.92 0.24
CA LYS A 108 -6.17 27.93 1.18
C LYS A 108 -7.32 27.13 1.77
N LEU A 109 -7.33 25.83 1.51
CA LEU A 109 -8.20 24.87 2.18
C LEU A 109 -7.45 24.28 3.38
N MET A 110 -8.15 24.09 4.50
CA MET A 110 -7.60 23.48 5.71
C MET A 110 -8.57 22.40 6.20
N GLN A 111 -8.05 21.22 6.52
CA GLN A 111 -8.83 20.12 7.09
C GLN A 111 -8.02 19.37 8.15
N MET A 112 -8.69 18.57 8.97
CA MET A 112 -7.98 17.64 9.85
C MET A 112 -7.27 16.57 9.02
N GLN A 113 -6.06 16.20 9.42
CA GLN A 113 -5.36 15.10 8.77
C GLN A 113 -6.10 13.78 9.02
N ASP A 114 -6.24 12.96 7.99
CA ASP A 114 -6.75 11.59 8.15
C ASP A 114 -5.74 10.73 8.92
N ASN A 115 -5.96 10.62 10.23
CA ASN A 115 -5.15 9.83 11.16
C ASN A 115 -5.82 8.51 11.57
N ALA A 116 -6.96 8.14 10.96
CA ALA A 116 -7.64 6.90 11.28
C ALA A 116 -6.77 5.68 10.90
N ASP A 117 -6.53 4.75 11.83
CA ASP A 117 -5.83 3.50 11.54
C ASP A 117 -6.86 2.44 11.14
N PRO A 118 -6.80 1.90 9.90
CA PRO A 118 -7.68 0.81 9.45
C PRO A 118 -7.75 -0.40 10.38
N LYS A 119 -6.73 -0.64 11.21
CA LYS A 119 -6.75 -1.71 12.22
C LYS A 119 -7.81 -1.49 13.31
N ASN A 120 -8.16 -0.23 13.58
CA ASN A 120 -9.10 0.16 14.63
C ASN A 120 -10.53 0.35 14.10
N HIS A 121 -10.76 0.08 12.82
CA HIS A 121 -12.10 0.19 12.23
C HIS A 121 -12.99 -0.97 12.68
N ASP A 122 -14.30 -0.73 12.73
CA ASP A 122 -15.30 -1.78 12.87
C ASP A 122 -15.46 -2.51 11.53
N ILE A 123 -14.63 -3.54 11.31
CA ILE A 123 -14.61 -4.30 10.06
C ILE A 123 -15.67 -5.40 10.10
N LYS A 124 -16.65 -5.31 9.20
CA LYS A 124 -17.74 -6.29 9.06
C LYS A 124 -17.54 -7.17 7.85
N ILE A 125 -17.60 -8.49 8.02
CA ILE A 125 -17.66 -9.42 6.88
C ILE A 125 -19.10 -9.52 6.42
N VAL A 126 -19.35 -9.27 5.13
CA VAL A 126 -20.70 -9.20 4.55
C VAL A 126 -20.99 -10.29 3.52
N SER A 127 -19.98 -11.11 3.20
CA SER A 127 -20.07 -12.29 2.34
C SER A 127 -20.46 -13.55 3.11
N ASN A 128 -20.88 -14.58 2.38
CA ASN A 128 -21.19 -15.91 2.94
C ASN A 128 -19.96 -16.62 3.51
N LEU A 129 -18.80 -16.43 2.86
CA LEU A 129 -17.53 -16.99 3.29
C LEU A 129 -16.76 -16.00 4.17
N GLU A 130 -15.88 -16.53 5.01
CA GLU A 130 -15.02 -15.75 5.89
C GLU A 130 -13.53 -15.91 5.55
N PRO A 131 -12.75 -14.80 5.59
CA PRO A 131 -11.31 -14.89 5.49
C PRO A 131 -10.71 -15.46 6.78
N SER A 132 -9.62 -16.22 6.63
CA SER A 132 -8.75 -16.66 7.72
C SER A 132 -8.12 -15.47 8.47
N LYS A 133 -7.48 -15.76 9.60
CA LYS A 133 -6.81 -14.72 10.40
C LYS A 133 -5.68 -14.01 9.63
N SER A 134 -4.92 -14.74 8.82
CA SER A 134 -3.85 -14.16 7.99
C SER A 134 -4.41 -13.30 6.86
N GLU A 135 -5.47 -13.74 6.19
CA GLU A 135 -6.14 -12.97 5.13
C GLU A 135 -6.79 -11.71 5.69
N LYS A 136 -7.42 -11.77 6.87
CA LYS A 136 -7.92 -10.58 7.60
C LYS A 136 -6.79 -9.59 7.89
N GLN A 137 -5.61 -10.08 8.27
CA GLN A 137 -4.45 -9.22 8.48
C GLN A 137 -3.98 -8.57 7.16
N ASP A 138 -3.96 -9.30 6.05
CA ASP A 138 -3.59 -8.76 4.75
C ASP A 138 -4.59 -7.73 4.25
N LEU A 139 -5.91 -7.92 4.45
CA LEU A 139 -6.93 -6.91 4.14
C LEU A 139 -6.65 -5.59 4.87
N ILE A 140 -6.37 -5.66 6.18
CA ILE A 140 -6.01 -4.46 6.98
C ILE A 140 -4.72 -3.81 6.46
N PHE A 141 -3.72 -4.61 6.09
CA PHE A 141 -2.47 -4.11 5.51
C PHE A 141 -2.73 -3.40 4.18
N ALA A 142 -3.47 -4.01 3.26
CA ALA A 142 -3.81 -3.41 1.97
C ALA A 142 -4.60 -2.11 2.14
N MET A 143 -5.54 -2.05 3.09
CA MET A 143 -6.30 -0.83 3.39
C MET A 143 -5.41 0.28 3.98
N LYS A 144 -4.45 -0.06 4.84
CA LYS A 144 -3.42 0.90 5.31
C LYS A 144 -2.65 1.49 4.15
N VAL A 145 -2.24 0.69 3.18
CA VAL A 145 -1.53 1.19 2.00
C VAL A 145 -2.47 2.05 1.13
N ALA A 146 -3.69 1.58 0.86
CA ALA A 146 -4.67 2.27 0.01
C ALA A 146 -4.97 3.69 0.53
N LYS A 147 -5.06 3.88 1.85
CA LYS A 147 -5.20 5.19 2.49
C LYS A 147 -4.14 6.22 2.08
N HIS A 148 -2.93 5.77 1.73
CA HIS A 148 -1.82 6.64 1.36
C HIS A 148 -1.61 6.77 -0.16
N VAL A 149 -2.32 5.99 -0.97
CA VAL A 149 -2.28 6.05 -2.45
C VAL A 149 -3.25 7.14 -2.94
N LYS A 150 -2.90 7.83 -4.02
CA LYS A 150 -3.82 8.81 -4.63
C LYS A 150 -5.06 8.12 -5.22
N SER A 151 -6.23 8.70 -5.00
CA SER A 151 -7.52 8.19 -5.42
C SER A 151 -7.77 8.33 -6.93
N ASN A 152 -8.51 7.43 -7.57
CA ASN A 152 -9.08 6.20 -6.98
C ASN A 152 -7.99 5.14 -6.80
N ALA A 153 -7.90 4.57 -5.60
CA ALA A 153 -6.82 3.65 -5.25
C ALA A 153 -7.32 2.20 -5.20
N ILE A 154 -6.54 1.31 -5.82
CA ILE A 154 -6.68 -0.14 -5.70
C ILE A 154 -5.32 -0.71 -5.32
N VAL A 155 -5.28 -1.45 -4.20
CA VAL A 155 -4.06 -2.09 -3.72
C VAL A 155 -4.29 -3.58 -3.64
N LEU A 156 -3.46 -4.34 -4.34
CA LEU A 156 -3.36 -5.79 -4.21
C LEU A 156 -2.26 -6.12 -3.20
N ALA A 157 -2.52 -7.07 -2.30
CA ALA A 157 -1.52 -7.55 -1.37
C ALA A 157 -1.63 -9.05 -1.10
N LYS A 158 -0.53 -9.64 -0.67
CA LYS A 158 -0.44 -11.04 -0.23
C LYS A 158 0.75 -11.16 0.73
N ASN A 159 0.57 -11.85 1.86
CA ASN A 159 1.62 -12.07 2.86
C ASN A 159 2.32 -10.77 3.32
N LYS A 160 1.53 -9.74 3.62
CA LYS A 160 2.01 -8.40 4.05
C LYS A 160 2.96 -7.72 3.06
N MET A 161 2.82 -8.00 1.78
CA MET A 161 3.53 -7.34 0.69
C MET A 161 2.51 -6.88 -0.34
N THR A 162 2.67 -5.66 -0.86
CA THR A 162 1.92 -5.22 -2.04
C THR A 162 2.37 -6.02 -3.25
N ILE A 163 1.44 -6.45 -4.08
CA ILE A 163 1.76 -7.13 -5.35
C ILE A 163 1.39 -6.29 -6.57
N GLY A 164 0.58 -5.25 -6.39
CA GLY A 164 0.19 -4.33 -7.45
C GLY A 164 -0.58 -3.13 -6.88
N ILE A 165 -0.33 -1.95 -7.44
CA ILE A 165 -0.93 -0.69 -6.98
C ILE A 165 -1.46 0.09 -8.19
N GLY A 166 -2.77 0.32 -8.22
CA GLY A 166 -3.43 1.21 -9.17
C GLY A 166 -3.73 2.55 -8.51
N ALA A 167 -2.99 3.58 -8.90
CA ALA A 167 -3.06 4.91 -8.28
C ALA A 167 -3.62 5.98 -9.22
N GLY A 168 -4.39 6.92 -8.67
CA GLY A 168 -4.67 8.22 -9.28
C GLY A 168 -5.63 8.22 -10.48
N GLN A 169 -6.41 7.15 -10.69
CA GLN A 169 -7.29 7.06 -11.86
C GLN A 169 -8.68 7.64 -11.60
N MET A 170 -9.26 8.26 -12.63
CA MET A 170 -10.64 8.75 -12.62
C MET A 170 -11.66 7.61 -12.51
N SER A 171 -11.32 6.43 -13.02
CA SER A 171 -12.14 5.22 -12.95
C SER A 171 -11.47 4.14 -12.10
N ARG A 172 -12.21 3.62 -11.12
CA ARG A 172 -11.72 2.57 -10.21
C ARG A 172 -11.45 1.25 -10.93
N VAL A 173 -12.21 0.94 -11.99
CA VAL A 173 -11.95 -0.22 -12.87
C VAL A 173 -10.57 -0.11 -13.52
N ILE A 174 -10.17 1.10 -13.92
CA ILE A 174 -8.84 1.32 -14.50
C ILE A 174 -7.75 1.14 -13.44
N SER A 175 -7.94 1.64 -12.21
CA SER A 175 -7.02 1.34 -11.10
C SER A 175 -6.89 -0.16 -10.87
N THR A 176 -8.00 -0.91 -10.89
CA THR A 176 -7.99 -2.38 -10.76
C THR A 176 -7.19 -3.03 -11.88
N LYS A 177 -7.41 -2.63 -13.14
CA LYS A 177 -6.65 -3.12 -14.30
C LYS A 177 -5.16 -2.85 -14.16
N ILE A 178 -4.77 -1.64 -13.77
CA ILE A 178 -3.36 -1.25 -13.58
C ILE A 178 -2.72 -2.10 -12.49
N ALA A 179 -3.39 -2.31 -11.36
CA ALA A 179 -2.83 -3.09 -10.26
C ALA A 179 -2.52 -4.54 -10.68
N PHE A 180 -3.44 -5.21 -11.37
CA PHE A 180 -3.20 -6.57 -11.88
C PHE A 180 -2.22 -6.62 -13.05
N MET A 181 -2.23 -5.62 -13.93
CA MET A 181 -1.26 -5.50 -15.02
C MET A 181 0.16 -5.41 -14.47
N LYS A 182 0.39 -4.55 -13.47
CA LYS A 182 1.70 -4.41 -12.81
C LYS A 182 2.12 -5.70 -12.11
N ALA A 183 1.23 -6.35 -11.36
CA ALA A 183 1.54 -7.64 -10.75
C ALA A 183 2.00 -8.68 -11.80
N LYS A 184 1.32 -8.73 -12.94
CA LYS A 184 1.67 -9.64 -14.04
C LYS A 184 3.00 -9.30 -14.72
N GLU A 185 3.26 -8.02 -14.97
CA GLU A 185 4.52 -7.56 -15.58
C GLU A 185 5.72 -7.93 -14.72
N GLU A 186 5.59 -7.84 -13.40
CA GLU A 186 6.65 -8.21 -12.44
C GLU A 186 6.65 -9.71 -12.10
N GLY A 187 5.82 -10.53 -12.77
CA GLY A 187 5.76 -11.97 -12.56
C GLY A 187 5.25 -12.39 -11.17
N LEU A 188 4.50 -11.53 -10.49
CA LEU A 188 3.97 -11.78 -9.16
C LEU A 188 2.66 -12.57 -9.22
N ASP A 189 2.57 -13.60 -8.38
CA ASP A 189 1.37 -14.44 -8.27
C ASP A 189 0.23 -13.71 -7.55
N ALA A 190 -0.78 -13.30 -8.32
CA ALA A 190 -1.99 -12.66 -7.83
C ALA A 190 -3.06 -13.65 -7.36
N SER A 191 -2.83 -14.97 -7.44
CA SER A 191 -3.81 -15.94 -6.95
C SER A 191 -4.01 -15.82 -5.44
N ASN A 192 -5.27 -15.88 -5.02
CA ASN A 192 -5.68 -15.72 -3.62
C ASN A 192 -5.16 -14.44 -2.96
N CYS A 193 -4.94 -13.37 -3.74
CA CYS A 193 -4.54 -12.09 -3.16
C CYS A 193 -5.74 -11.38 -2.51
N VAL A 194 -5.43 -10.40 -1.65
CA VAL A 194 -6.41 -9.45 -1.14
C VAL A 194 -6.40 -8.19 -1.99
N LEU A 195 -7.56 -7.54 -2.10
CA LEU A 195 -7.73 -6.25 -2.77
C LEU A 195 -8.35 -5.25 -1.79
N ALA A 196 -7.72 -4.10 -1.62
CA ALA A 196 -8.29 -2.96 -0.91
C ALA A 196 -8.65 -1.82 -1.86
N SER A 197 -9.79 -1.19 -1.62
CA SER A 197 -10.11 0.10 -2.24
C SER A 197 -10.33 1.18 -1.20
N ASP A 198 -9.82 2.37 -1.48
CA ASP A 198 -9.98 3.56 -0.63
C ASP A 198 -11.43 4.07 -0.54
N ALA A 199 -12.28 3.66 -1.48
CA ALA A 199 -13.67 4.07 -1.63
C ALA A 199 -14.56 2.92 -2.13
N PHE A 200 -15.88 3.06 -1.98
CA PHE A 200 -16.83 1.97 -2.26
C PHE A 200 -16.88 1.57 -3.73
N PHE A 201 -17.19 0.33 -4.07
CA PHE A 201 -17.40 -0.05 -5.47
C PHE A 201 -18.80 0.36 -5.95
N PRO A 202 -18.93 1.13 -7.05
CA PRO A 202 -20.24 1.58 -7.52
C PRO A 202 -21.01 0.48 -8.28
N PHE A 203 -20.30 -0.49 -8.87
CA PHE A 203 -20.85 -1.54 -9.72
C PHE A 203 -20.07 -2.85 -9.53
N ARG A 204 -20.69 -3.98 -9.88
CA ARG A 204 -20.08 -5.33 -9.80
C ARG A 204 -18.91 -5.57 -10.76
N ASP A 205 -18.78 -4.75 -11.81
CA ASP A 205 -17.74 -4.88 -12.85
C ASP A 205 -16.30 -4.98 -12.30
N ASN A 206 -16.01 -4.25 -11.21
CA ASN A 206 -14.74 -4.32 -10.51
C ASN A 206 -14.53 -5.66 -9.81
N ILE A 207 -15.61 -6.23 -9.26
CA ILE A 207 -15.58 -7.51 -8.55
C ILE A 207 -15.34 -8.64 -9.55
N ASP A 208 -16.10 -8.67 -10.63
CA ASP A 208 -15.95 -9.69 -11.68
C ASP A 208 -14.54 -9.64 -12.30
N LEU A 209 -14.00 -8.43 -12.52
CA LEU A 209 -12.63 -8.25 -12.96
C LEU A 209 -11.61 -8.76 -11.93
N ALA A 210 -11.78 -8.44 -10.65
CA ALA A 210 -10.86 -8.85 -9.60
C ALA A 210 -10.85 -10.38 -9.40
N ALA A 211 -12.04 -11.00 -9.40
CA ALA A 211 -12.21 -12.45 -9.33
C ALA A 211 -11.46 -13.15 -10.47
N LYS A 212 -11.67 -12.69 -11.72
CA LYS A 212 -11.01 -13.23 -12.91
C LYS A 212 -9.49 -13.18 -12.85
N ASN A 213 -8.91 -12.22 -12.13
CA ASN A 213 -7.47 -12.06 -12.00
C ASN A 213 -6.90 -12.62 -10.67
N GLY A 214 -7.71 -13.33 -9.89
CA GLY A 214 -7.25 -14.14 -8.75
C GLY A 214 -7.42 -13.51 -7.37
N ALA A 215 -8.04 -12.33 -7.24
CA ALA A 215 -8.39 -11.82 -5.91
C ALA A 215 -9.42 -12.75 -5.24
N LYS A 216 -9.21 -13.04 -3.95
CA LYS A 216 -10.12 -13.88 -3.16
C LYS A 216 -10.82 -13.11 -2.04
N HIS A 217 -10.20 -12.04 -1.56
CA HIS A 217 -10.71 -11.24 -0.46
C HIS A 217 -10.68 -9.75 -0.79
N ILE A 218 -11.76 -9.04 -0.52
CA ILE A 218 -11.89 -7.60 -0.82
C ILE A 218 -12.22 -6.82 0.46
N ILE A 219 -11.61 -5.65 0.64
CA ILE A 219 -11.95 -4.71 1.70
C ILE A 219 -12.24 -3.32 1.12
N GLN A 220 -13.36 -2.73 1.53
CA GLN A 220 -13.85 -1.45 1.02
C GLN A 220 -14.72 -0.72 2.06
N PRO A 221 -15.01 0.58 1.91
CA PRO A 221 -15.78 1.33 2.91
C PRO A 221 -17.27 1.01 2.99
N GLY A 222 -17.90 0.56 1.92
CA GLY A 222 -19.36 0.45 1.78
C GLY A 222 -20.04 1.79 1.56
N GLY A 223 -21.37 1.77 1.44
CA GLY A 223 -22.22 2.95 1.29
C GLY A 223 -22.72 3.21 -0.13
N SER A 224 -22.57 2.26 -1.06
CA SER A 224 -23.23 2.36 -2.37
C SER A 224 -24.71 2.03 -2.25
N ILE A 225 -25.56 2.72 -3.01
CA ILE A 225 -26.96 2.31 -3.21
C ILE A 225 -27.04 0.89 -3.81
N ARG A 226 -25.96 0.47 -4.50
CA ARG A 226 -25.81 -0.84 -5.15
C ARG A 226 -24.90 -1.80 -4.38
N ASP A 227 -24.69 -1.60 -3.08
CA ASP A 227 -23.82 -2.50 -2.30
C ASP A 227 -24.30 -3.96 -2.37
N GLN A 228 -25.61 -4.21 -2.40
CA GLN A 228 -26.14 -5.57 -2.52
C GLN A 228 -25.70 -6.23 -3.83
N GLU A 229 -25.76 -5.53 -4.97
CA GLU A 229 -25.31 -6.04 -6.27
C GLU A 229 -23.81 -6.43 -6.24
N VAL A 230 -23.00 -5.65 -5.53
CA VAL A 230 -21.57 -5.88 -5.34
C VAL A 230 -21.31 -7.08 -4.42
N ILE A 231 -22.10 -7.23 -3.35
CA ILE A 231 -22.00 -8.34 -2.39
C ILE A 231 -22.46 -9.65 -3.04
N ASP A 232 -23.52 -9.61 -3.85
CA ASP A 232 -24.00 -10.77 -4.60
C ASP A 232 -22.91 -11.27 -5.55
N ALA A 233 -22.24 -10.37 -6.29
CA ALA A 233 -21.12 -10.72 -7.15
C ALA A 233 -19.92 -11.33 -6.38
N ILE A 234 -19.66 -10.87 -5.16
CA ILE A 234 -18.65 -11.49 -4.27
C ILE A 234 -19.02 -12.94 -3.97
N ASN A 235 -20.28 -13.18 -3.58
CA ASN A 235 -20.77 -14.51 -3.22
C ASN A 235 -20.79 -15.45 -4.44
N GLU A 236 -21.23 -14.96 -5.61
CA GLU A 236 -21.22 -15.71 -6.88
C GLU A 236 -19.83 -16.18 -7.31
N ASN A 237 -18.77 -15.47 -6.92
CA ASN A 237 -17.38 -15.80 -7.21
C ASN A 237 -16.68 -16.55 -6.05
N ASP A 238 -17.42 -17.01 -5.03
CA ASP A 238 -16.89 -17.61 -3.81
C ASP A 238 -15.82 -16.75 -3.12
N MET A 239 -15.94 -15.43 -3.18
CA MET A 239 -15.01 -14.48 -2.57
C MET A 239 -15.48 -14.05 -1.18
N THR A 240 -14.64 -13.31 -0.47
CA THR A 240 -15.04 -12.66 0.78
C THR A 240 -14.98 -11.15 0.68
N MET A 241 -15.90 -10.43 1.32
CA MET A 241 -15.87 -8.97 1.39
C MET A 241 -15.95 -8.46 2.83
N ALA A 242 -15.08 -7.51 3.14
CA ALA A 242 -15.03 -6.76 4.37
C ALA A 242 -15.43 -5.30 4.14
N ILE A 243 -16.31 -4.76 4.98
CA ILE A 243 -16.75 -3.36 4.95
C ILE A 243 -16.21 -2.62 6.18
N THR A 244 -15.64 -1.43 5.98
CA THR A 244 -15.03 -0.62 7.07
C THR A 244 -15.87 0.56 7.53
N GLY A 245 -16.81 1.05 6.73
CA GLY A 245 -17.57 2.28 6.99
C GLY A 245 -16.79 3.59 6.85
N ILE A 246 -15.49 3.54 6.53
CA ILE A 246 -14.60 4.72 6.51
C ILE A 246 -13.88 4.81 5.17
N ARG A 247 -14.08 5.93 4.47
CA ARG A 247 -13.46 6.23 3.17
C ARG A 247 -12.17 7.03 3.36
N HIS A 248 -11.09 6.63 2.67
CA HIS A 248 -9.77 7.27 2.74
C HIS A 248 -9.39 7.95 1.42
N PHE A 249 -10.16 8.95 0.99
CA PHE A 249 -9.93 9.61 -0.29
C PHE A 249 -8.74 10.57 -0.23
N LYS A 250 -7.85 10.56 -1.24
CA LYS A 250 -6.66 11.40 -1.32
C LYS A 250 -6.38 11.90 -2.74
N HIS A 251 -6.29 13.22 -2.90
CA HIS A 251 -5.83 13.87 -4.15
C HIS A 251 -4.32 14.04 -4.16
#